data_AF-A0A2S6NDD9-F1
#
_entry.id   AF-A0A2S6NDD9-F1
#
_cell.length_a   1.000
_cell.length_b   1.000
_cell.length_c   1.000
_cell.angle_alpha   90.00
_cell.angle_beta   90.00
_cell.angle_gamma   90.00
#
_symmetry.space_group_name_H-M   'P 1'
#
loop_
_entity.id
_entity.type
_entity.pdbx_description
1 polymer ?
#
loop_
_entity_poly.entity_id
_entity_poly.type
_entity_poly.pdbx_seq_one_letter_code
_entity_poly.pdbx_strand_id
1 'polypeptide(L)' 'MVFRDDECRVRTDHAPANFAAIKHMAQNLLRNAPGKSSLRSSRKAAGWDDDFLASLVVR' A
#
# COMPACT_ATOMS: atom_id res chain seq x y z
N MET A 1 -15.14 6.30 -1.93
CA MET A 1 -13.82 6.66 -1.35
C MET A 1 -12.97 5.39 -1.23
N VAL A 2 -11.79 5.33 -1.87
CA VAL A 2 -11.01 4.07 -2.02
C VAL A 2 -10.07 3.81 -0.82
N PHE A 3 -9.24 4.79 -0.44
CA PHE A 3 -8.26 4.66 0.65
C PHE A 3 -8.30 5.78 1.71
N ARG A 4 -9.25 6.71 1.62
CA ARG A 4 -9.48 7.80 2.59
C ARG A 4 -8.25 8.68 2.85
N ASP A 5 -7.48 8.98 1.81
CA ASP A 5 -6.23 9.72 1.96
C ASP A 5 -6.46 11.15 2.50
N ASP A 6 -7.56 11.77 2.09
CA ASP A 6 -8.00 13.09 2.56
C ASP A 6 -8.28 13.12 4.08
N GLU A 7 -8.66 11.99 4.68
CA GLU A 7 -8.91 11.86 6.12
C GLU A 7 -7.62 11.64 6.94
N CYS A 8 -6.45 11.56 6.30
CA CYS A 8 -5.20 11.28 6.98
C CYS A 8 -4.79 12.44 7.92
N ARG A 9 -4.56 12.11 9.20
CA ARG A 9 -4.21 13.06 10.27
C ARG A 9 -2.72 13.14 10.60
N VAL A 10 -1.86 12.47 9.83
CA VAL A 10 -0.40 12.56 10.02
C VAL A 10 0.06 13.96 9.56
N ARG A 11 0.46 14.82 10.51
CA ARG A 11 0.79 16.24 10.26
C ARG A 11 2.09 16.74 10.89
N THR A 12 2.75 15.93 11.73
CA THR A 12 3.92 16.35 12.50
C THR A 12 5.22 16.20 11.72
N ASP A 13 6.08 17.22 11.75
CA ASP A 13 7.43 17.23 11.16
C ASP A 13 7.47 16.68 9.72
N HIS A 14 8.37 15.73 9.45
CA HIS A 14 8.54 15.07 8.16
C HIS A 14 7.58 13.89 7.94
N ALA A 15 6.70 13.58 8.90
CA ALA A 15 5.80 12.44 8.81
C ALA A 15 4.86 12.49 7.58
N PRO A 16 4.29 13.64 7.16
CA PRO A 16 3.46 13.70 5.95
C PRO A 16 4.23 13.29 4.68
N ALA A 17 5.46 13.80 4.52
CA ALA A 17 6.29 13.50 3.36
C ALA A 17 6.73 12.04 3.35
N ASN A 18 7.20 11.52 4.49
CA ASN A 18 7.59 10.13 4.65
C ASN A 18 6.41 9.19 4.39
N PHE A 19 5.23 9.51 4.90
CA PHE A 19 4.05 8.69 4.73
C PHE A 19 3.53 8.69 3.28
N ALA A 20 3.61 9.84 2.59
CA ALA A 20 3.32 9.91 1.16
C ALA A 20 4.29 9.05 0.35
N ALA A 21 5.59 9.09 0.65
CA ALA A 21 6.58 8.25 -0.02
C ALA A 21 6.32 6.75 0.19
N ILE A 22 6.05 6.32 1.43
CA ILE A 22 5.72 4.93 1.76
C ILE A 22 4.47 4.47 1.02
N LYS A 23 3.40 5.27 1.02
CA LYS A 23 2.16 4.95 0.29
C LYS A 23 2.40 4.81 -1.20
N HIS A 24 3.18 5.71 -1.80
CA HIS A 24 3.49 5.66 -3.22
C HIS A 24 4.26 4.38 -3.57
N MET A 25 5.28 4.02 -2.77
CA MET A 25 5.99 2.75 -2.94
C MET A 25 5.06 1.54 -2.84
N ALA A 26 4.23 1.48 -1.79
CA ALA A 26 3.28 0.39 -1.60
C ALA A 26 2.27 0.26 -2.75
N GLN A 27 1.76 1.38 -3.27
CA GLN A 27 0.85 1.38 -4.42
C GLN A 27 1.53 0.86 -5.69
N ASN A 28 2.79 1.20 -5.91
CA ASN A 28 3.54 0.72 -7.08
C ASN A 28 3.80 -0.78 -7.01
N LEU A 29 4.12 -1.32 -5.84
CA LEU A 29 4.25 -2.77 -5.64
C LEU A 29 2.90 -3.47 -5.92
N LEU A 30 1.81 -2.94 -5.37
CA LEU A 30 0.47 -3.51 -5.55
C LEU A 30 -0.04 -3.46 -7.00
N ARG A 31 0.40 -2.47 -7.79
CA ARG A 31 0.07 -2.40 -9.23
C ARG A 31 0.73 -3.50 -10.05
N ASN A 32 1.86 -4.02 -9.59
CA ASN A 32 2.59 -5.12 -10.22
C ASN A 32 2.26 -6.49 -9.60
N ALA A 33 1.29 -6.56 -8.69
CA ALA A 33 0.86 -7.80 -8.07
C ALA A 33 0.32 -8.79 -9.12
N PRO A 34 0.59 -10.09 -8.98
CA PRO A 34 0.05 -11.10 -9.88
C PRO A 34 -1.48 -11.20 -9.74
N GLY A 35 -2.17 -11.39 -10.86
CA GLY A 35 -3.61 -11.63 -10.91
C GLY A 35 -4.47 -10.42 -11.35
N LYS A 36 -5.78 -10.54 -11.17
CA LYS A 36 -6.79 -9.55 -11.63
C LYS A 36 -7.52 -8.85 -10.46
N SER A 37 -7.01 -8.97 -9.25
CA SER A 37 -7.61 -8.38 -8.06
C SER A 37 -7.51 -6.86 -8.08
N SER A 38 -8.52 -6.19 -7.53
CA SER A 38 -8.46 -4.74 -7.34
C SER A 38 -7.31 -4.35 -6.39
N LEU A 39 -6.75 -3.15 -6.55
CA LEU A 39 -5.71 -2.63 -5.64
C LEU A 39 -6.13 -2.69 -4.17
N ARG A 40 -7.42 -2.47 -3.87
CA ARG A 40 -7.94 -2.57 -2.51
C ARG A 40 -7.93 -4.00 -1.98
N SER A 41 -8.30 -4.97 -2.82
CA SER A 41 -8.28 -6.39 -2.47
C SER A 41 -6.85 -6.90 -2.30
N SER A 42 -5.94 -6.57 -3.22
CA SER A 42 -4.52 -6.94 -3.12
C SER A 42 -3.88 -6.35 -1.86
N ARG A 43 -4.15 -5.07 -1.54
CA ARG A 43 -3.67 -4.45 -0.30
C ARG A 43 -4.20 -5.15 0.95
N LYS A 44 -5.46 -5.60 0.92
CA LYS A 44 -6.05 -6.35 2.03
C LYS A 44 -5.37 -7.71 2.15
N ALA A 45 -5.20 -8.45 1.06
CA ALA A 45 -4.54 -9.76 1.05
C ALA A 45 -3.11 -9.66 1.60
N ALA A 46 -2.33 -8.69 1.14
CA ALA A 46 -0.96 -8.45 1.62
C ALA A 46 -0.86 -8.06 3.11
N GLY A 47 -1.98 -7.71 3.75
CA GLY A 47 -2.03 -7.48 5.20
C GLY A 47 -2.47 -8.69 6.03
N TRP A 48 -2.88 -9.78 5.37
CA TRP A 48 -3.38 -11.00 6.02
C TRP A 48 -2.59 -12.27 5.65
N ASP A 49 -1.91 -12.25 4.51
CA ASP A 49 -1.18 -13.38 3.95
C ASP A 49 0.27 -12.94 3.71
N ASP A 50 1.17 -13.48 4.54
CA ASP A 50 2.60 -13.17 4.52
C ASP A 50 3.29 -13.71 3.26
N ASP A 51 2.82 -14.83 2.69
CA ASP A 51 3.35 -15.40 1.44
C ASP A 51 2.97 -14.49 0.27
N PHE A 52 1.72 -14.02 0.24
CA PHE A 52 1.30 -13.03 -0.75
C PHE A 52 2.07 -11.72 -0.59
N LEU A 53 2.28 -11.23 0.65
CA LEU A 53 3.11 -10.05 0.91
C LEU A 53 4.54 -10.25 0.38
N ALA A 54 5.16 -11.39 0.71
CA ALA A 54 6.52 -11.73 0.28
C ALA A 54 6.63 -11.71 -1.25
N SER A 55 5.64 -12.22 -1.97
CA SER A 55 5.60 -12.19 -3.45
C SER A 55 5.65 -10.78 -4.05
N LEU A 56 5.29 -9.74 -3.27
CA LEU A 56 5.29 -8.35 -3.71
C LEU A 56 6.59 -7.61 -3.37
N VAL A 57 7.21 -7.92 -2.22
CA VAL A 57 8.36 -7.17 -1.69
C VAL A 57 9.71 -7.86 -1.91
N VAL A 58 9.72 -9.19 -2.00
CA VAL A 58 10.93 -9.97 -2.26
C VAL A 58 10.99 -10.25 -3.75
N ARG A 59 11.80 -9.47 -4.46
CA ARG A 59 12.07 -9.65 -5.89
C ARG A 59 13.56 -9.76 -6.13
#